data_AF-A0AAE4BNC1-F1
#
_entry.id   AF-A0AAE4BNC1-F1
#
_cell.length_a   1.000
_cell.length_b   1.000
_cell.length_c   1.000
_cell.angle_alpha   90.00
_cell.angle_beta   90.00
_cell.angle_gamma   90.00
#
_symmetry.space_group_name_H-M   'P 1'
#
loop_
_entity.id
_entity.type
_entity.pdbx_description
1 polymer ?
#
loop_
_entity_poly.entity_id
_entity_poly.type
_entity_poly.pdbx_seq_one_letter_code
_entity_poly.pdbx_strand_id
1 'polypeptide(L)' 'MTKAAVTIVETPHKRQLLERERRYEIRLHGQFYSDLFFNVKGYVGGLPLPNGRQLDIGEVSLTAYRKEVAELNREWAAHA' A
#
# COMPACT_ATOMS: atom_id res chain seq x y z
N MET A 1 9.90 0.28 -19.67
CA MET A 1 8.87 -0.12 -18.68
C MET A 1 8.66 1.04 -17.74
N THR A 2 7.49 1.65 -17.72
CA THR A 2 7.15 2.71 -16.78
C THR A 2 7.19 2.11 -15.37
N LYS A 3 7.99 2.70 -14.48
CA LYS A 3 8.12 2.23 -13.10
C LYS A 3 6.77 2.44 -12.41
N ALA A 4 6.25 1.43 -11.72
CA ALA A 4 5.00 1.55 -10.97
C ALA A 4 5.08 2.74 -9.99
N ALA A 5 4.04 3.58 -9.99
CA ALA A 5 3.96 4.74 -9.12
C ALA A 5 3.77 4.31 -7.67
N VAL A 6 2.84 3.38 -7.41
CA VAL A 6 2.55 2.85 -6.08
C VAL A 6 3.06 1.41 -5.98
N THR A 7 3.80 1.10 -4.92
CA THR A 7 4.33 -0.24 -4.66
C THR A 7 4.11 -0.65 -3.21
N ILE A 8 3.89 -1.95 -2.99
CA ILE A 8 3.78 -2.55 -1.66
C ILE A 8 5.06 -3.33 -1.41
N VAL A 9 5.80 -2.98 -0.35
CA VAL A 9 7.07 -3.60 0.02
C VAL A 9 6.92 -4.27 1.37
N GLU A 10 7.32 -5.53 1.47
CA GLU A 10 7.30 -6.23 2.75
C GLU A 10 8.44 -5.73 3.67
N THR A 11 8.12 -5.44 4.93
CA THR A 11 9.06 -4.93 5.92
C THR A 11 9.04 -5.79 7.18
N PRO A 12 9.59 -7.02 7.12
CA PRO A 12 9.55 -7.95 8.26
C PRO A 12 10.30 -7.41 9.49
N HIS A 13 11.28 -6.53 9.28
CA HIS A 13 12.05 -5.86 10.35
C HIS A 13 11.23 -4.84 11.15
N LYS A 14 10.08 -4.39 10.65
CA LYS A 14 9.17 -3.47 11.36
C LYS A 14 8.13 -4.19 12.22
N ARG A 15 8.05 -5.51 12.14
CA ARG A 15 7.10 -6.32 12.90
C ARG A 15 7.36 -6.16 14.40
N GLN A 16 6.33 -5.80 15.16
CA GLN A 16 6.43 -5.68 16.61
C GLN A 16 6.51 -7.07 17.27
N LEU A 17 7.05 -7.14 18.49
CA LEU A 17 7.33 -8.41 19.19
C LEU A 17 6.12 -9.35 19.30
N LEU A 18 4.92 -8.80 19.44
CA LEU A 18 3.68 -9.57 19.61
C LEU A 18 2.84 -9.66 18.33
N GLU A 19 3.29 -9.06 17.23
CA GLU A 19 2.62 -9.17 15.94
C GLU A 19 2.96 -10.50 15.28
N ARG A 20 1.93 -11.24 14.86
CA ARG A 20 2.11 -12.49 14.12
C ARG A 20 2.27 -12.21 12.62
N GLU A 21 1.49 -11.26 12.14
CA GLU A 21 1.37 -10.87 10.75
C GLU A 21 2.54 -9.98 10.32
N ARG A 22 2.82 -9.99 9.02
CA ARG A 22 3.91 -9.20 8.43
C ARG A 22 3.45 -7.74 8.31
N ARG A 23 4.39 -6.81 8.44
CA ARG A 23 4.16 -5.41 8.04
C ARG A 23 4.58 -5.18 6.60
N TYR A 24 3.89 -4.26 5.96
CA TYR A 24 4.25 -3.78 4.63
C TYR A 24 4.32 -2.26 4.62
N GLU A 25 5.06 -1.71 3.67
CA GLU A 25 5.10 -0.29 3.36
C GLU A 25 4.41 -0.05 2.02
N ILE A 26 3.61 1.00 1.97
CA ILE A 26 3.19 1.62 0.73
C ILE A 26 4.24 2.65 0.35
N ARG A 27 4.75 2.55 -0.88
CA ARG A 27 5.72 3.49 -1.43
C ARG A 27 5.17 4.18 -2.67
N LEU A 28 5.29 5.51 -2.71
CA LEU A 28 4.99 6.35 -3.86
C LEU A 28 6.30 6.75 -4.55
N HIS A 29 6.44 6.41 -5.83
CA HIS A 29 7.66 6.60 -6.63
C HIS A 29 8.94 6.08 -5.94
N GLY A 30 8.80 5.03 -5.12
CA GLY A 30 9.88 4.42 -4.35
C GLY A 30 10.19 5.10 -3.01
N GLN A 31 9.53 6.21 -2.67
CA GLN A 31 9.60 6.85 -1.36
C GLN A 31 8.53 6.29 -0.43
N PHE A 32 8.84 6.19 0.85
CA PHE A 32 7.87 5.77 1.87
C PHE A 32 6.68 6.72 1.89
N TYR A 33 5.46 6.17 1.88
CA TYR A 33 4.22 6.94 1.98
C TYR A 33 3.48 6.60 3.28
N SER A 34 3.18 5.33 3.51
CA SER A 34 2.52 4.88 4.73
C SER A 34 2.88 3.43 5.06
N ASP A 35 2.68 3.04 6.31
CA ASP A 35 2.72 1.62 6.69
C ASP A 35 1.35 0.97 6.43
N LEU A 36 1.40 -0.33 6.16
CA LEU A 36 0.27 -1.23 6.10
C LEU A 36 0.46 -2.26 7.23
N PHE A 37 -0.41 -2.20 8.23
CA PHE A 37 -0.37 -3.08 9.39
C PHE A 37 -1.62 -3.94 9.44
N PHE A 38 -1.49 -5.14 10.02
CA PHE A 38 -2.63 -6.02 10.24
C PHE A 38 -3.38 -5.59 11.50
N ASN A 39 -4.70 -5.41 11.37
CA ASN A 39 -5.60 -5.09 12.47
C ASN A 39 -6.23 -6.38 13.04
N VAL A 40 -7.55 -6.57 12.95
CA VAL A 40 -8.24 -7.71 13.57
C VAL A 40 -8.51 -8.84 12.57
N LYS A 41 -8.89 -8.47 11.35
CA LYS A 41 -9.34 -9.34 10.24
C LYS A 41 -8.60 -9.04 8.93
N GLY A 42 -7.95 -7.89 8.82
CA GLY A 42 -7.30 -7.46 7.59
C GLY A 42 -6.22 -6.41 7.83
N TYR A 43 -5.68 -5.92 6.72
CA TYR A 43 -4.70 -4.86 6.68
C TYR A 43 -5.38 -3.50 6.62
N VAL A 44 -4.74 -2.51 7.24
CA VAL A 44 -5.16 -1.11 7.23
C VAL A 44 -3.97 -0.25 6.83
N GLY A 45 -4.22 0.75 6.00
CA GLY A 45 -3.23 1.70 5.51
C GLY A 45 -3.77 2.56 4.36
N GLY A 46 -3.09 3.66 4.10
CA GLY A 46 -3.46 4.60 3.04
C GLY A 46 -2.86 4.26 1.69
N LEU A 47 -3.61 4.49 0.61
CA LEU A 47 -3.06 4.47 -0.75
C LEU A 47 -2.98 5.90 -1.32
N PRO A 48 -1.84 6.30 -1.91
CA PRO A 48 -1.69 7.62 -2.50
C PRO A 48 -2.44 7.73 -3.84
N LEU A 49 -3.25 8.77 -3.98
CA LEU A 49 -3.92 9.13 -5.22
C LEU A 49 -3.09 10.15 -6.03
N PRO A 50 -3.25 10.21 -7.37
CA PRO A 50 -2.57 11.19 -8.23
C PRO A 50 -2.80 12.65 -7.85
N ASN A 51 -3.95 12.95 -7.26
CA ASN A 51 -4.32 14.30 -6.81
C ASN A 51 -3.72 14.69 -5.44
N GLY A 52 -2.80 13.89 -4.90
CA GLY A 52 -2.16 14.11 -3.61
C GLY A 52 -3.02 13.75 -2.39
N ARG A 53 -4.25 13.25 -2.61
CA ARG A 53 -5.10 12.73 -1.52
C ARG A 53 -4.72 11.28 -1.19
N GLN A 54 -5.30 10.79 -0.10
CA GLN A 54 -5.21 9.41 0.32
C GLN A 54 -6.55 8.70 0.08
N LEU A 55 -6.49 7.51 -0.51
CA LEU A 55 -7.59 6.56 -0.55
C LEU A 55 -7.51 5.67 0.70
N ASP A 56 -8.60 5.63 1.44
CA ASP A 56 -8.83 4.66 2.51
C ASP A 56 -9.84 3.63 2.02
N ILE A 57 -9.41 2.38 1.89
CA ILE A 57 -10.25 1.25 1.48
C ILE A 57 -10.75 0.44 2.68
N GLY A 58 -10.47 0.92 3.90
CA GLY A 58 -10.80 0.25 5.14
C GLY A 58 -9.95 -0.99 5.41
N GLU A 59 -10.46 -1.84 6.30
CA GLU A 59 -9.79 -3.07 6.70
C GLU A 59 -10.07 -4.20 5.71
N VAL A 60 -9.09 -4.56 4.89
CA VAL A 60 -9.23 -5.55 3.81
C VAL A 60 -8.02 -6.47 3.70
N SER A 61 -8.13 -7.54 2.90
CA SER A 61 -6.99 -8.45 2.68
C SER A 61 -5.84 -7.77 1.93
N LEU A 62 -4.61 -8.28 2.08
CA LEU A 62 -3.46 -7.82 1.30
C LEU A 62 -3.69 -7.96 -0.21
N THR A 63 -4.43 -8.99 -0.63
CA THR A 63 -4.80 -9.20 -2.04
C THR A 63 -5.69 -8.07 -2.56
N ALA A 64 -6.63 -7.57 -1.75
CA ALA A 64 -7.46 -6.43 -2.10
C ALA A 64 -6.61 -5.16 -2.26
N TYR A 65 -5.67 -4.90 -1.35
CA TYR A 65 -4.70 -3.80 -1.49
C TYR A 65 -3.88 -3.90 -2.77
N ARG A 66 -3.37 -5.09 -3.11
CA ARG A 66 -2.60 -5.30 -4.36
C ARG A 66 -3.44 -5.04 -5.60
N LYS A 67 -4.72 -5.42 -5.58
CA LYS A 67 -5.65 -5.14 -6.67
C LYS A 67 -5.87 -3.63 -6.84
N GLU A 68 -6.13 -2.93 -5.73
CA GLU A 68 -6.32 -1.48 -5.74
C GLU A 68 -5.08 -0.74 -6.25
N VAL A 69 -3.88 -1.15 -5.77
CA VAL A 69 -2.61 -0.60 -6.26
C VAL A 69 -2.43 -0.81 -7.77
N ALA A 70 -2.91 -1.93 -8.33
CA ALA A 70 -2.86 -2.17 -9.78
C ALA A 70 -3.85 -1.29 -10.56
N GLU A 71 -4.99 -0.94 -9.97
CA GLU A 71 -5.94 0.05 -10.52
C GLU A 71 -5.34 1.46 -10.48
N LEU A 72 -4.83 1.89 -9.34
CA LEU A 72 -4.17 3.18 -9.19
C LEU A 72 -2.98 3.33 -10.13
N ASN A 73 -2.13 2.31 -10.27
CA ASN A 73 -1.00 2.39 -11.19
C ASN A 73 -1.42 2.58 -12.67
N ARG A 74 -2.61 2.11 -13.05
CA ARG A 74 -3.18 2.39 -14.38
C ARG A 74 -3.62 3.85 -14.49
N GLU A 75 -4.24 4.41 -13.45
CA GLU A 75 -4.60 5.83 -13.40
C GLU A 75 -3.35 6.72 -13.46
N TRP A 76 -2.33 6.43 -12.65
CA TRP A 76 -1.05 7.14 -12.67
C TRP A 76 -0.40 7.12 -14.05
N ALA A 77 -0.48 6.01 -14.78
CA ALA A 77 0.06 5.91 -16.14
C ALA A 77 -0.76 6.71 -17.17
N ALA A 78 -2.05 6.93 -16.95
CA ALA A 78 -2.89 7.77 -17.81
C ALA A 78 -2.66 9.29 -17.58
N HIS A 79 -2.10 9.65 -16.42
CA HIS A 79 -1.84 11.03 -16.00
C HIS A 79 -0.34 11.44 -16.06
N ALA A 80 0.54 10.54 -16.51
CA ALA A 80 1.99 10.75 -16.66
C ALA A 80 2.36 11.15 -18.09
#